data_AF-A0A7W6C8V0-F1
#
_entry.id   AF-A0A7W6C8V0-F1
#
_cell.length_a   1.000
_cell.length_b   1.000
_cell.length_c   1.000
_cell.angle_alpha   90.00
_cell.angle_beta   90.00
_cell.angle_gamma   90.00
#
_symmetry.space_group_name_H-M   'P 1'
#
loop_
_entity.id
_entity.type
_entity.pdbx_description
1 polymer ?
#
loop_
_entity_poly.entity_id
_entity_poly.type
_entity_poly.pdbx_seq_one_letter_code
_entity_poly.pdbx_strand_id
1 'polypeptide(L)'
;MDAASLILFYAVECALKSLYMLRNNLKTTDEVRAGGKSARGHKHNLDGLIADLRIPQSSIKVRPKIVLTRTRFEGQTPILHEAWRYGEKVDNTAAQFDWLMSIVEWCRNNR
;
A
#
# COMPACT_ATOMS: atom_id res chain seq x y z
N MET A 1 12.51 -9.89 10.01
CA MET A 1 12.10 -9.36 8.69
C MET A 1 10.82 -8.51 8.77
N ASP A 2 9.99 -8.71 9.80
CA ASP A 2 8.67 -8.07 9.88
C ASP A 2 8.74 -6.55 10.12
N ALA A 3 9.70 -6.07 10.92
CA ALA A 3 9.89 -4.63 11.15
C ALA A 3 10.25 -3.86 9.86
N ALA A 4 11.16 -4.41 9.03
CA ALA A 4 11.52 -3.80 7.75
C ALA A 4 10.34 -3.77 6.78
N SER A 5 9.54 -4.85 6.74
CA SER A 5 8.36 -4.95 5.89
C SER A 5 7.27 -3.97 6.34
N LEU A 6 7.09 -3.78 7.64
CA LEU A 6 6.19 -2.78 8.21
C LEU A 6 6.60 -1.34 7.86
N ILE A 7 7.90 -1.02 7.99
CA ILE A 7 8.41 0.29 7.61
C ILE A 7 8.21 0.53 6.10
N LEU A 8 8.51 -0.48 5.28
CA LEU A 8 8.32 -0.41 3.84
C LEU A 8 6.83 -0.21 3.47
N PHE A 9 5.92 -0.89 4.17
CA PHE A 9 4.47 -0.70 3.97
C PHE A 9 4.06 0.76 4.18
N TYR A 10 4.44 1.36 5.31
CA TYR A 10 4.13 2.76 5.58
C TYR A 10 4.82 3.72 4.61
N ALA A 11 6.05 3.40 4.16
CA ALA A 11 6.73 4.17 3.14
C ALA A 11 5.97 4.16 1.80
N VAL A 12 5.51 2.99 1.36
CA VAL A 12 4.66 2.83 0.17
C VAL A 12 3.35 3.59 0.32
N GLU A 13 2.67 3.45 1.46
CA GLU A 13 1.41 4.15 1.73
C GLU A 13 1.59 5.68 1.63
N CYS A 14 2.64 6.21 2.26
CA CYS A 14 2.95 7.64 2.22
C CYS A 14 3.30 8.11 0.80
N ALA A 15 4.08 7.33 0.04
CA ALA A 15 4.44 7.65 -1.34
C ALA A 15 3.20 7.72 -2.25
N LEU A 16 2.32 6.70 -2.18
CA LEU A 16 1.08 6.67 -2.95
C LEU A 16 0.13 7.81 -2.56
N LYS A 17 -0.03 8.09 -1.26
CA LYS A 17 -0.85 9.23 -0.79
C LYS A 17 -0.31 10.56 -1.29
N SER A 18 1.01 10.75 -1.28
CA SER A 18 1.65 11.97 -1.79
C SER A 18 1.35 12.17 -3.29
N LEU A 19 1.49 11.13 -4.11
CA LEU A 19 1.12 11.18 -5.53
C LEU A 19 -0.37 11.41 -5.74
N TYR A 20 -1.22 10.78 -4.94
CA TYR A 20 -2.66 10.99 -4.99
C TYR A 20 -3.02 12.44 -4.68
N MET A 21 -2.42 13.02 -3.64
CA MET A 21 -2.60 14.43 -3.29
C MET A 21 -2.15 15.34 -4.43
N LEU A 22 -0.98 15.08 -5.02
CA LEU A 22 -0.46 15.86 -6.15
C LEU A 22 -1.44 15.85 -7.34
N ARG A 23 -1.90 14.66 -7.76
CA ARG A 23 -2.81 14.49 -8.89
C ARG A 23 -4.20 15.09 -8.67
N ASN A 24 -4.65 15.15 -7.42
CA ASN A 24 -5.94 15.72 -7.03
C ASN A 24 -5.82 17.15 -6.49
N ASN A 25 -4.63 17.76 -6.58
CA ASN A 25 -4.32 19.10 -6.08
C ASN A 25 -4.71 19.33 -4.60
N LEU A 26 -4.55 18.30 -3.76
CA LEU A 26 -4.84 18.35 -2.32
C LEU A 26 -3.63 18.92 -1.57
N LYS A 27 -3.87 19.87 -0.66
CA LYS A 27 -2.86 20.51 0.18
C LYS A 27 -2.62 19.74 1.47
N THR A 28 -3.64 19.06 2.00
CA THR A 28 -3.53 18.25 3.21
C THR A 28 -4.12 16.85 3.00
N THR A 29 -3.71 15.90 3.84
CA THR A 29 -4.17 14.50 3.74
C THR A 29 -5.65 14.31 4.08
N ASP A 30 -6.23 15.24 4.83
CA ASP A 30 -7.65 15.26 5.22
C ASP A 30 -8.54 16.01 4.20
N GLU A 31 -7.94 16.75 3.27
CA GLU A 31 -8.68 17.53 2.28
C GLU A 31 -9.45 16.62 1.30
N VAL A 32 -10.66 17.03 0.96
CA VAL A 32 -11.52 16.40 -0.05
C VAL A 32 -11.89 17.44 -1.09
N ARG A 33 -11.80 17.08 -2.39
CA ARG A 33 -12.24 17.93 -3.50
C ARG A 33 -13.11 17.15 -4.47
N ALA A 34 -14.03 17.89 -5.12
CA ALA A 34 -14.86 17.40 -6.23
C ALA A 34 -15.54 16.03 -6.00
N GLY A 35 -16.00 15.75 -4.78
CA GLY A 35 -16.67 14.48 -4.42
C GLY A 35 -15.75 13.26 -4.32
N GLY A 36 -14.42 13.45 -4.37
CA GLY A 36 -13.42 12.40 -4.19
C GLY A 36 -13.23 11.96 -2.74
N LYS A 37 -12.18 11.18 -2.48
CA LYS A 37 -11.75 10.78 -1.12
C LYS A 37 -10.57 11.63 -0.68
N SER A 38 -10.39 11.78 0.62
CA SER A 38 -9.14 12.33 1.15
C SER A 38 -8.03 11.27 1.08
N ALA A 39 -6.78 11.70 0.99
CA ALA A 39 -5.64 10.77 0.99
C ALA A 39 -5.61 9.91 2.28
N ARG A 40 -6.04 10.48 3.42
CA ARG A 40 -6.19 9.74 4.69
C ARG A 40 -7.33 8.72 4.64
N GLY A 41 -8.40 9.00 3.89
CA GLY A 41 -9.57 8.14 3.75
C GLY A 41 -9.28 6.74 3.21
N HIS A 42 -8.12 6.52 2.59
CA HIS A 42 -7.67 5.20 2.14
C HIS A 42 -7.29 4.24 3.28
N LYS A 43 -7.06 4.68 4.53
CA LYS A 43 -6.87 3.81 5.72
C LYS A 43 -6.03 2.53 5.46
N HIS A 44 -4.78 2.64 5.03
CA HIS A 44 -3.89 1.49 4.73
C HIS A 44 -4.32 0.60 3.55
N ASN A 45 -5.33 1.00 2.77
CA ASN A 45 -5.76 0.31 1.57
C ASN A 45 -4.88 0.70 0.36
N LEU A 46 -3.77 -0.03 0.20
CA LEU A 46 -2.87 0.14 -0.94
C LEU A 46 -3.58 -0.24 -2.25
N ASP A 47 -4.41 -1.29 -2.26
CA ASP A 47 -5.16 -1.69 -3.46
C ASP A 47 -6.04 -0.54 -3.97
N GLY A 48 -6.72 0.16 -3.06
CA GLY A 48 -7.54 1.33 -3.38
C GLY A 48 -6.72 2.51 -3.91
N LEU A 49 -5.55 2.78 -3.33
CA LEU A 49 -4.63 3.82 -3.84
C LEU A 49 -4.10 3.49 -5.23
N ILE A 50 -3.71 2.23 -5.46
CA ILE A 50 -3.24 1.73 -6.77
C ILE A 50 -4.34 1.92 -7.84
N ALA A 51 -5.59 1.57 -7.50
CA ALA A 51 -6.73 1.73 -8.39
C ALA A 51 -7.03 3.21 -8.70
N ASP A 52 -7.08 4.06 -7.67
CA ASP A 52 -7.39 5.49 -7.83
C ASP A 52 -6.27 6.25 -8.58
N LEU A 53 -5.02 5.82 -8.41
CA LEU A 53 -3.87 6.30 -9.18
C LEU A 53 -3.77 5.68 -10.58
N ARG A 54 -4.65 4.74 -10.92
CA ARG A 54 -4.66 4.03 -12.22
C ARG A 54 -3.29 3.46 -12.58
N ILE A 55 -2.61 2.88 -11.60
CA ILE A 55 -1.27 2.28 -11.81
C ILE A 55 -1.43 1.05 -12.71
N PRO A 56 -0.78 1.00 -13.89
CA PRO A 56 -0.85 -0.16 -14.76
C PRO A 56 -0.30 -1.40 -14.06
N GLN A 57 -1.03 -2.52 -14.07
CA GLN A 57 -0.57 -3.77 -13.45
C GLN A 57 0.72 -4.31 -14.09
N SER A 58 1.01 -3.95 -15.34
CA SER A 58 2.27 -4.28 -16.01
C SER A 58 3.49 -3.48 -15.52
N SER A 59 3.26 -2.42 -14.74
CA SER A 59 4.31 -1.50 -14.27
C SER A 59 4.76 -1.75 -12.83
N ILE A 60 4.14 -2.69 -12.14
CA ILE A 60 4.50 -3.16 -10.80
C ILE A 60 4.47 -4.69 -10.78
N LYS A 61 5.11 -5.33 -9.81
CA LYS A 61 5.00 -6.79 -9.65
C LYS A 61 3.55 -7.17 -9.33
N VAL A 62 3.17 -8.39 -9.71
CA VAL A 62 1.85 -8.95 -9.35
C VAL A 62 1.73 -9.04 -7.83
N ARG A 63 0.61 -8.57 -7.29
CA ARG A 63 0.33 -8.64 -5.86
C ARG A 63 0.27 -10.11 -5.41
N PRO A 64 1.11 -10.55 -4.45
CA PRO A 64 1.04 -11.89 -3.91
C PRO A 64 -0.18 -12.07 -3.01
N LYS A 65 -0.68 -13.30 -2.92
CA LYS A 65 -1.75 -13.65 -1.97
C LYS A 65 -1.30 -13.31 -0.54
N ILE A 66 -2.17 -12.61 0.19
CA ILE A 66 -1.93 -12.25 1.58
C ILE A 66 -2.62 -13.29 2.43
N VAL A 67 -1.83 -14.15 3.08
CA VAL A 67 -2.34 -15.23 3.93
C VAL A 67 -1.67 -15.13 5.29
N LEU A 68 -2.44 -15.12 6.36
CA LEU A 68 -1.91 -15.21 7.72
C LEU A 68 -1.58 -16.67 8.04
N THR A 69 -0.38 -16.94 8.56
CA THR A 69 0.10 -18.30 8.79
C THR A 69 -0.76 -19.03 9.84
N ARG A 70 -1.18 -18.33 10.90
CA ARG A 70 -1.87 -18.93 12.06
C ARG A 70 -3.32 -19.29 11.76
N THR A 71 -4.06 -18.36 11.18
CA THR A 71 -5.51 -18.50 10.93
C THR A 71 -5.83 -19.02 9.54
N ARG A 72 -4.83 -19.09 8.64
CA ARG A 72 -5.02 -19.30 7.20
C ARG A 72 -6.00 -18.31 6.58
N PHE A 73 -6.17 -17.16 7.22
CA PHE A 73 -7.03 -16.10 6.75
C PHE A 73 -6.39 -15.44 5.53
N GLU A 74 -7.12 -15.43 4.42
CA GLU A 74 -6.77 -14.67 3.23
C GLU A 74 -7.42 -13.30 3.29
N GLY A 75 -6.73 -12.24 2.87
CA GLY A 75 -7.40 -10.96 2.75
C GLY A 75 -6.66 -9.86 2.00
N GLN A 76 -6.99 -8.61 2.33
CA GLN A 76 -6.57 -7.40 1.61
C GLN A 76 -5.36 -6.74 2.25
N THR A 77 -4.78 -5.74 1.56
CA THR A 77 -3.55 -5.06 1.98
C THR A 77 -3.57 -4.48 3.39
N PRO A 78 -4.69 -3.99 3.95
CA PRO A 78 -4.70 -3.51 5.33
C PRO A 78 -4.29 -4.59 6.35
N ILE A 79 -4.44 -5.88 6.05
CA ILE A 79 -4.04 -6.92 7.00
C ILE A 79 -2.52 -6.97 7.22
N LEU A 80 -1.72 -6.58 6.22
CA LEU A 80 -0.25 -6.66 6.33
C LEU A 80 0.30 -5.80 7.46
N HIS A 81 -0.15 -4.54 7.56
CA HIS A 81 0.36 -3.63 8.58
C HIS A 81 -0.08 -4.06 10.00
N GLU A 82 -1.30 -4.58 10.16
CA GLU A 82 -1.76 -5.14 11.43
C GLU A 82 -0.95 -6.38 11.79
N ALA A 83 -0.77 -7.28 10.84
CA ALA A 83 -0.05 -8.53 11.06
C ALA A 83 1.38 -8.26 11.52
N TRP A 84 2.12 -7.43 10.78
CA TRP A 84 3.49 -7.09 11.16
C TRP A 84 3.57 -6.22 12.42
N ARG A 85 2.58 -5.37 12.69
CA ARG A 85 2.53 -4.56 13.92
C ARG A 85 2.30 -5.39 15.17
N TYR A 86 1.46 -6.43 15.09
CA TYR A 86 1.09 -7.27 16.22
C TYR A 86 1.84 -8.62 16.26
N GLY A 87 2.81 -8.82 15.37
CA GLY A 87 3.68 -10.00 15.35
C GLY A 87 3.03 -11.27 14.77
N GLU A 88 1.93 -11.14 14.04
CA GLU A 88 1.39 -12.23 13.22
C GLU A 88 2.31 -12.50 12.03
N LYS A 89 2.46 -13.78 11.67
CA LYS A 89 3.25 -14.19 10.51
C LYS A 89 2.41 -14.13 9.25
N VAL A 90 2.97 -13.49 8.22
CA VAL A 90 2.41 -13.46 6.87
C VAL A 90 3.12 -14.52 6.04
N ASP A 91 2.36 -15.29 5.27
CA ASP A 91 2.91 -16.25 4.34
C ASP A 91 3.66 -15.52 3.22
N ASN A 92 4.82 -16.06 2.85
CA ASN A 92 5.70 -15.50 1.83
C ASN A 92 5.98 -13.99 1.99
N THR A 93 6.42 -13.56 3.18
CA THR A 93 6.81 -12.15 3.45
C THR A 93 7.81 -11.60 2.43
N ALA A 94 8.70 -12.43 1.89
CA ALA A 94 9.65 -12.02 0.85
C ALA A 94 8.95 -11.55 -0.44
N ALA A 95 7.94 -12.29 -0.92
CA ALA A 95 7.15 -11.86 -2.07
C ALA A 95 6.35 -10.57 -1.78
N GLN A 96 5.82 -10.42 -0.55
CA GLN A 96 5.14 -9.19 -0.14
C GLN A 96 6.10 -7.99 -0.16
N PHE A 97 7.32 -8.19 0.35
CA PHE A 97 8.37 -7.17 0.35
C PHE A 97 8.77 -6.77 -1.07
N ASP A 98 9.00 -7.74 -1.94
CA ASP A 98 9.33 -7.53 -3.36
C ASP A 98 8.25 -6.76 -4.10
N TRP A 99 6.98 -7.08 -3.84
CA TRP A 99 5.84 -6.38 -4.40
C TRP A 99 5.81 -4.92 -3.93
N LEU A 100 5.94 -4.67 -2.63
CA LEU A 100 6.00 -3.32 -2.07
C LEU A 100 7.16 -2.50 -2.65
N MET A 101 8.34 -3.11 -2.83
CA MET A 101 9.49 -2.47 -3.45
C MET A 101 9.20 -2.02 -4.89
N SER A 102 8.53 -2.86 -5.68
CA SER A 102 8.16 -2.48 -7.05
C SER A 102 7.22 -1.25 -7.10
N ILE A 103 6.37 -1.09 -6.07
CA ILE A 103 5.51 0.09 -5.96
C ILE A 103 6.34 1.32 -5.59
N VAL A 104 7.33 1.20 -4.70
CA VAL A 104 8.25 2.31 -4.39
C VAL A 104 8.98 2.77 -5.64
N GLU A 105 9.52 1.83 -6.42
CA GLU A 105 10.21 2.13 -7.68
C GLU A 105 9.28 2.85 -8.67
N TRP A 106 8.05 2.37 -8.81
CA TRP A 106 7.05 3.04 -9.63
C TRP A 106 6.76 4.46 -9.14
N CYS A 107 6.57 4.66 -7.83
CA CYS A 107 6.30 5.97 -7.26
C CYS A 107 7.47 6.95 -7.51
N ARG A 108 8.71 6.47 -7.42
CA ARG A 108 9.91 7.28 -7.70
C ARG A 108 9.97 7.77 -9.14
N ASN A 109 9.52 6.95 -10.09
CA ASN A 109 9.54 7.28 -11.52
C ASN A 109 8.34 8.13 -11.97
N ASN A 110 7.33 8.33 -11.11
CA ASN A 110 6.07 9.02 -11.43
C ASN A 110 5.78 10.21 -10.51
N ARG A 111 6.81 10.72 -9.82
CA ARG A 111 6.73 11.89 -8.94
C ARG A 111 6.89 13.19 -9.70
#